data_AF-A0A9J6H6S5-F1
#
_entry.id   AF-A0A9J6H6S5-F1
#
_cell.length_a   1.000
_cell.length_b   1.000
_cell.length_c   1.000
_cell.angle_alpha   90.00
_cell.angle_beta   90.00
_cell.angle_gamma   90.00
#
_symmetry.space_group_name_H-M   'P 1'
#
loop_
_entity.id
_entity.type
_entity.pdbx_description
1 polymer ?
#
loop_
_entity_poly.entity_id
_entity_poly.type
_entity_poly.pdbx_seq_one_letter_code
_entity_poly.pdbx_strand_id
1 'polypeptide(L)'
;MAVDRSSQNTRSGDVFVEFSQLSLEDDDNLAYGDAGRPFGKVPLQGNNASPTNKWRTIRVARAEALQASAVYAAKLRECLLDGAASGEEEERLSALRLKIAAWQSTFPEYLPAPVDLGDVCHHSVSERPRPRSSDYLAPLTEEELAGVPKHARGRLSLEENNALVDAFNEALSYKYRLLAMPKSQLRRALWTKVAAYRHQETSETKHRRFLTEDDLAASGGGFASRSAIVCFALLMRHCGRIREVRGPGRMVRYALI
;
A
#
# COMPACT_ATOMS: atom_id res chain seq x y z
N MET A 1 -12.23 38.54 -65.63
CA MET A 1 -11.12 37.85 -64.95
C MET A 1 -11.29 38.04 -63.46
N ALA A 2 -10.96 37.00 -62.68
CA ALA A 2 -11.10 36.83 -61.23
C ALA A 2 -12.52 36.51 -60.72
N VAL A 3 -12.67 35.26 -60.31
CA VAL A 3 -13.81 34.64 -59.63
C VAL A 3 -13.40 34.51 -58.17
N ASP A 4 -14.25 34.86 -57.20
CA ASP A 4 -14.04 34.36 -55.85
C ASP A 4 -15.34 34.01 -55.11
N ARG A 5 -15.19 32.96 -54.30
CA ARG A 5 -16.16 32.23 -53.47
C ARG A 5 -16.43 33.08 -52.20
N SER A 6 -17.37 32.86 -51.29
CA SER A 6 -18.11 31.67 -50.86
C SER A 6 -19.14 32.11 -49.80
N SER A 7 -20.25 31.37 -49.77
CA SER A 7 -20.98 30.80 -48.63
C SER A 7 -21.16 31.56 -47.30
N GLN A 8 -22.45 31.74 -46.99
CA GLN A 8 -23.05 32.06 -45.70
C GLN A 8 -22.93 30.87 -44.72
N ASN A 9 -22.70 31.17 -43.43
CA ASN A 9 -22.88 30.23 -42.33
C ASN A 9 -23.90 30.81 -41.34
N THR A 10 -24.94 30.04 -41.03
CA THR A 10 -26.09 30.40 -40.19
C THR A 10 -25.82 30.10 -38.71
N ARG A 11 -26.33 31.00 -37.86
CA ARG A 11 -26.33 30.95 -36.38
C ARG A 11 -27.48 30.06 -35.87
N SER A 12 -27.20 29.30 -34.81
CA SER A 12 -28.14 28.80 -33.79
C SER A 12 -27.24 28.45 -32.59
N GLY A 13 -27.46 28.81 -31.33
CA GLY A 13 -28.62 29.31 -30.59
C GLY A 13 -28.46 28.77 -29.17
N ASP A 14 -27.62 29.41 -28.34
CA ASP A 14 -27.36 28.99 -26.96
C ASP A 14 -28.44 29.51 -26.01
N VAL A 15 -29.05 28.62 -25.23
CA VAL A 15 -29.97 28.93 -24.13
C VAL A 15 -29.18 28.83 -22.82
N PHE A 16 -29.13 29.93 -22.07
CA PHE A 16 -28.55 30.04 -20.73
C PHE A 16 -29.58 29.66 -19.66
N VAL A 17 -29.13 28.97 -18.60
CA VAL A 17 -29.84 28.91 -17.31
C VAL A 17 -28.90 29.46 -16.24
N GLU A 18 -29.34 30.55 -15.62
CA GLU A 18 -28.72 31.26 -14.52
C GLU A 18 -29.06 30.55 -13.19
N PHE A 19 -28.09 30.38 -12.29
CA PHE A 19 -28.37 29.95 -10.91
C PHE A 19 -27.79 30.96 -9.94
N SER A 20 -28.70 31.59 -9.21
CA SER A 20 -28.48 32.63 -8.22
C SER A 20 -27.87 32.13 -6.92
N GLN A 21 -27.23 33.08 -6.25
CA GLN A 21 -26.52 33.03 -4.97
C GLN A 21 -27.33 32.44 -3.81
N LEU A 22 -26.62 31.73 -2.93
CA LEU A 22 -26.95 31.66 -1.50
C LEU A 22 -25.67 31.91 -0.70
N SER A 23 -25.62 33.10 -0.10
CA SER A 23 -24.63 33.54 0.88
C SER A 23 -24.93 32.91 2.24
N LEU A 24 -23.88 32.56 2.97
CA LEU A 24 -23.91 32.40 4.43
C LEU A 24 -22.60 33.02 4.95
N GLU A 25 -22.78 34.10 5.69
CA GLU A 25 -21.74 34.92 6.31
C GLU A 25 -21.35 34.38 7.70
N ASP A 26 -20.21 34.87 8.17
CA ASP A 26 -19.64 34.85 9.54
C ASP A 26 -18.95 33.55 10.01
N ASP A 27 -17.75 33.55 10.60
CA ASP A 27 -16.62 34.48 10.68
C ASP A 27 -15.42 33.71 11.31
N ASP A 28 -14.23 34.34 11.31
CA ASP A 28 -13.01 33.99 12.08
C ASP A 28 -11.89 33.12 11.45
N ASN A 29 -11.21 33.75 10.48
CA ASN A 29 -9.81 34.23 10.60
C ASN A 29 -8.68 33.21 10.94
N LEU A 30 -8.00 32.72 9.90
CA LEU A 30 -6.55 32.53 9.94
C LEU A 30 -5.93 32.73 8.55
N ALA A 31 -5.08 33.76 8.47
CA ALA A 31 -4.46 34.30 7.28
C ALA A 31 -3.58 33.30 6.50
N TYR A 32 -3.80 33.21 5.18
CA TYR A 32 -2.74 33.02 4.18
C TYR A 32 -3.17 33.66 2.85
N GLY A 33 -2.22 34.33 2.20
CA GLY A 33 -2.47 35.41 1.25
C GLY A 33 -2.95 35.03 -0.16
N ASP A 34 -3.55 36.05 -0.77
CA ASP A 34 -3.57 36.38 -2.19
C ASP A 34 -4.29 35.41 -3.15
N ALA A 35 -5.62 35.40 -3.06
CA ALA A 35 -6.51 34.92 -4.11
C ALA A 35 -7.17 36.12 -4.81
N GLY A 36 -6.55 36.57 -5.90
CA GLY A 36 -7.06 37.66 -6.74
C GLY A 36 -6.83 37.42 -8.23
N ARG A 37 -7.26 36.27 -8.77
CA ARG A 37 -7.48 36.13 -10.23
C ARG A 37 -8.77 35.35 -10.52
N PRO A 38 -9.71 35.92 -11.29
CA PRO A 38 -10.88 35.18 -11.76
C PRO A 38 -10.43 34.06 -12.71
N PHE A 39 -11.06 32.89 -12.56
CA PHE A 39 -10.82 31.70 -13.38
C PHE A 39 -10.93 32.03 -14.87
N GLY A 40 -9.78 32.10 -15.54
CA GLY A 40 -9.73 32.14 -16.99
C GLY A 40 -10.28 30.82 -17.53
N LYS A 41 -11.37 30.90 -18.30
CA LYS A 41 -11.80 29.82 -19.20
C LYS A 41 -10.59 29.38 -20.02
N VAL A 42 -10.12 28.15 -19.85
CA VAL A 42 -9.07 27.60 -20.72
C VAL A 42 -9.77 27.18 -22.01
N PRO A 43 -9.53 27.85 -23.15
CA PRO A 43 -10.11 27.41 -24.41
C PRO A 43 -9.50 26.06 -24.79
N LEU A 44 -10.35 25.07 -25.05
CA LEU A 44 -9.99 23.80 -25.68
C LEU A 44 -9.72 24.01 -27.18
N GLN A 45 -8.86 24.96 -27.54
CA GLN A 45 -8.39 25.12 -28.91
C GLN A 45 -6.90 25.43 -28.89
N GLY A 46 -6.11 24.37 -29.00
CA GLY A 46 -4.66 24.43 -29.13
C GLY A 46 -4.09 23.03 -29.21
N ASN A 47 -3.92 22.50 -30.43
CA ASN A 47 -3.37 21.18 -30.73
C ASN A 47 -1.89 20.97 -30.33
N ASN A 48 -1.34 21.75 -29.39
CA ASN A 48 0.08 21.76 -29.04
C ASN A 48 0.35 21.58 -27.53
N ALA A 49 -0.54 20.92 -26.78
CA ALA A 49 -0.25 20.56 -25.39
C ALA A 49 0.72 19.36 -25.34
N SER A 50 1.92 19.58 -24.80
CA SER A 50 2.96 18.56 -24.61
C SER A 50 2.39 17.29 -23.94
N PRO A 51 2.75 16.07 -24.39
CA PRO A 51 2.15 14.81 -23.93
C PRO A 51 2.14 14.64 -22.41
N THR A 52 3.12 15.22 -21.71
CA THR A 52 3.30 15.15 -20.26
C THR A 52 2.20 15.84 -19.46
N ASN A 53 1.55 16.88 -20.00
CA ASN A 53 0.44 17.54 -19.30
C ASN A 53 -0.87 16.77 -19.43
N LYS A 54 -1.12 16.10 -20.56
CA LYS A 54 -2.32 15.28 -20.79
C LYS A 54 -2.41 14.09 -19.83
N TRP A 55 -1.27 13.43 -19.56
CA TRP A 55 -1.21 12.32 -18.60
C TRP A 55 -1.39 12.75 -17.14
N ARG A 56 -1.00 13.98 -16.78
CA ARG A 56 -1.25 14.52 -15.44
C ARG A 56 -2.73 14.76 -15.21
N THR A 57 -3.43 15.35 -16.17
CA THR A 57 -4.88 15.59 -16.09
C THR A 57 -5.65 14.27 -16.00
N ILE A 58 -5.28 13.26 -16.80
CA ILE A 58 -5.93 11.93 -16.77
C ILE A 58 -5.70 11.23 -15.42
N ARG A 59 -4.50 11.32 -14.84
CA ARG A 59 -4.20 10.72 -13.53
C ARG A 59 -4.96 11.38 -12.39
N VAL A 60 -5.05 12.71 -12.40
CA VAL A 60 -5.81 13.48 -11.40
C VAL A 60 -7.29 13.13 -11.51
N ALA A 61 -7.87 13.15 -12.72
CA ALA A 61 -9.26 12.78 -12.95
C ALA A 61 -9.58 11.32 -12.54
N ARG A 62 -8.66 10.38 -12.76
CA ARG A 62 -8.81 8.98 -12.31
C ARG A 62 -8.74 8.84 -10.79
N ALA A 63 -7.84 9.56 -10.14
CA ALA A 63 -7.73 9.54 -8.68
C ALA A 63 -8.98 10.12 -8.01
N GLU A 64 -9.49 11.23 -8.54
CA GLU A 64 -10.73 11.87 -8.08
C GLU A 64 -11.94 10.95 -8.30
N ALA A 65 -12.05 10.28 -9.45
CA ALA A 65 -13.11 9.33 -9.72
C ALA A 65 -13.07 8.11 -8.79
N LEU A 66 -11.88 7.55 -8.52
CA LEU A 66 -11.72 6.45 -7.57
C LEU A 66 -12.08 6.86 -6.14
N GLN A 67 -11.64 8.05 -5.72
CA GLN A 67 -11.96 8.58 -4.40
C GLN A 67 -13.48 8.82 -4.26
N ALA A 68 -14.12 9.40 -5.28
CA ALA A 68 -15.58 9.59 -5.31
C ALA A 68 -16.34 8.24 -5.27
N SER A 69 -15.87 7.23 -6.01
CA SER A 69 -16.48 5.90 -6.01
C SER A 69 -16.33 5.17 -4.67
N ALA A 70 -15.20 5.35 -3.98
CA ALA A 70 -14.96 4.76 -2.66
C ALA A 70 -15.83 5.42 -1.58
N VAL A 71 -15.97 6.75 -1.63
CA VAL A 71 -16.87 7.50 -0.75
C VAL A 71 -18.33 7.07 -0.98
N TYR A 72 -18.75 6.89 -2.24
CA TYR A 72 -20.07 6.36 -2.58
C TYR A 72 -20.28 4.96 -2.02
N ALA A 73 -19.32 4.04 -2.20
CA ALA A 73 -19.42 2.66 -1.72
C ALA A 73 -19.44 2.57 -0.18
N ALA A 74 -18.69 3.43 0.51
CA ALA A 74 -18.71 3.51 1.97
C ALA A 74 -20.08 4.01 2.48
N LYS A 75 -20.61 5.07 1.87
CA LYS A 75 -21.89 5.64 2.27
C LYS A 75 -23.07 4.70 1.97
N LEU A 76 -23.01 3.98 0.85
CA LEU A 76 -24.00 2.98 0.49
C LEU A 76 -23.99 1.78 1.46
N ARG A 77 -22.82 1.42 2.01
CA ARG A 77 -22.70 0.43 3.09
C ARG A 77 -23.28 0.91 4.41
N GLU A 78 -23.09 2.18 4.77
CA GLU A 78 -23.71 2.78 5.96
C GLU A 78 -25.24 2.80 5.85
N CYS A 79 -25.79 3.26 4.71
CA CYS A 79 -27.24 3.24 4.47
C CYS A 79 -27.85 1.82 4.48
N LEU A 80 -27.08 0.81 4.04
CA LEU A 80 -27.49 -0.60 4.08
C LEU A 80 -27.52 -1.19 5.49
N LEU A 81 -26.73 -0.66 6.42
CA LEU A 81 -26.69 -1.10 7.81
C LEU A 81 -27.78 -0.44 8.65
N ASP A 82 -28.14 0.81 8.36
CA ASP A 82 -29.09 1.61 9.16
C ASP A 82 -30.55 1.52 8.69
N GLY A 83 -30.84 0.79 7.61
CA GLY A 83 -32.19 0.29 7.30
C GLY A 83 -33.25 1.32 6.87
N ALA A 84 -32.90 2.60 6.70
CA ALA A 84 -33.78 3.59 6.08
C ALA A 84 -32.97 4.78 5.53
N ALA A 85 -32.82 4.86 4.20
CA ALA A 85 -32.37 6.08 3.55
C ALA A 85 -33.51 7.10 3.57
N SER A 86 -33.27 8.31 4.07
CA SER A 86 -34.22 9.42 3.95
C SER A 86 -34.35 9.85 2.48
N GLY A 87 -35.47 10.45 2.09
CA GLY A 87 -35.73 10.83 0.69
C GLY A 87 -34.65 11.75 0.08
N GLU A 88 -34.02 12.61 0.89
CA GLU A 88 -32.90 13.46 0.46
C GLU A 88 -31.63 12.67 0.16
N GLU A 89 -31.42 11.55 0.84
CA GLU A 89 -30.25 10.69 0.63
C GLU A 89 -30.40 9.87 -0.64
N GLU A 90 -31.61 9.45 -0.97
CA GLU A 90 -31.92 8.79 -2.24
C GLU A 90 -31.71 9.73 -3.45
N GLU A 91 -32.07 11.01 -3.31
CA GLU A 91 -31.79 12.03 -4.33
C GLU A 91 -30.28 12.26 -4.52
N ARG A 92 -29.51 12.29 -3.42
CA ARG A 92 -28.04 12.38 -3.47
C ARG A 92 -27.40 11.16 -4.13
N LEU A 93 -27.89 9.95 -3.82
CA LEU A 93 -27.42 8.71 -4.43
C LEU A 93 -27.76 8.64 -5.92
N SER A 94 -28.92 9.15 -6.34
CA SER A 94 -29.33 9.20 -7.76
C SER A 94 -28.48 10.19 -8.56
N ALA A 95 -28.19 11.38 -8.00
CA ALA A 95 -27.28 12.35 -8.62
C ALA A 95 -25.86 11.79 -8.76
N LEU A 96 -25.38 11.00 -7.79
CA LEU A 96 -24.06 10.38 -7.84
C LEU A 96 -24.00 9.24 -8.87
N ARG A 97 -25.07 8.45 -9.02
CA ARG A 97 -25.23 7.45 -10.09
C ARG A 97 -25.14 8.09 -11.48
N LEU A 98 -25.82 9.22 -11.69
CA LEU A 98 -25.77 9.96 -12.95
C LEU A 98 -24.37 10.48 -13.26
N LYS A 99 -23.64 10.98 -12.25
CA LYS A 99 -22.25 11.44 -12.41
C LYS A 99 -21.31 10.28 -12.78
N ILE A 100 -21.46 9.12 -12.13
CA ILE A 100 -20.68 7.92 -12.46
C ILE A 100 -20.98 7.47 -13.90
N ALA A 101 -22.26 7.42 -14.30
CA ALA A 101 -22.67 7.03 -15.65
C ALA A 101 -22.14 7.99 -16.73
N ALA A 102 -22.20 9.30 -16.49
CA ALA A 102 -21.64 10.31 -17.39
C ALA A 102 -20.12 10.21 -17.52
N TRP A 103 -19.42 9.89 -16.43
CA TRP A 103 -17.98 9.65 -16.46
C TRP A 103 -17.63 8.38 -17.25
N GLN A 104 -18.36 7.28 -17.01
CA GLN A 104 -18.20 6.02 -17.72
C GLN A 104 -18.43 6.16 -19.23
N SER A 105 -19.41 6.97 -19.67
CA SER A 105 -19.64 7.22 -21.09
C SER A 105 -18.57 8.10 -21.75
N THR A 106 -17.96 9.01 -20.98
CA THR A 106 -16.90 9.91 -21.47
C THR A 106 -15.55 9.19 -21.59
N PHE A 107 -15.31 8.15 -20.78
CA PHE A 107 -14.03 7.43 -20.73
C PHE A 107 -14.20 5.90 -20.86
N PRO A 108 -14.78 5.40 -21.98
CA PRO A 108 -15.08 3.98 -22.17
C PRO A 108 -13.83 3.09 -22.14
N GLU A 109 -12.69 3.60 -22.60
CA GLU A 109 -11.39 2.89 -22.62
C GLU A 109 -10.81 2.65 -21.21
N TYR A 110 -11.30 3.40 -20.21
CA TYR A 110 -10.81 3.32 -18.83
C TYR A 110 -11.79 2.60 -17.89
N LEU A 111 -12.93 2.13 -18.39
CA LEU A 111 -13.74 1.18 -17.65
C LEU A 111 -12.93 -0.11 -17.48
N PRO A 112 -12.85 -0.67 -16.25
CA PRO A 112 -12.35 -2.02 -16.10
C PRO A 112 -13.20 -2.92 -16.99
N ALA A 113 -12.56 -3.77 -17.80
CA ALA A 113 -13.27 -4.76 -18.60
C ALA A 113 -14.29 -5.48 -17.69
N PRO A 114 -15.53 -5.71 -18.15
CA PRO A 114 -16.55 -6.35 -17.34
C PRO A 114 -15.96 -7.62 -16.76
N VAL A 115 -15.84 -7.64 -15.43
CA VAL A 115 -15.33 -8.80 -14.71
C VAL A 115 -16.41 -9.85 -14.92
N ASP A 116 -16.12 -10.83 -15.76
CA ASP A 116 -17.03 -11.93 -16.01
C ASP A 116 -17.25 -12.67 -14.68
N LEU A 117 -18.39 -12.39 -14.06
CA LEU A 117 -18.81 -13.01 -12.80
C LEU A 117 -19.30 -14.46 -13.03
N GLY A 118 -19.13 -14.99 -14.26
CA GLY A 118 -19.47 -16.35 -14.65
C GLY A 118 -18.49 -17.44 -14.20
N ASP A 119 -17.32 -17.08 -13.66
CA ASP A 119 -16.38 -18.04 -13.10
C ASP A 119 -15.93 -17.58 -11.71
N VAL A 120 -16.78 -17.83 -10.70
CA VAL A 120 -16.27 -18.18 -9.37
C VAL A 120 -15.68 -19.59 -9.46
N CYS A 121 -14.70 -19.75 -10.33
CA CYS A 121 -13.64 -20.69 -10.11
C CYS A 121 -13.13 -20.38 -8.71
N HIS A 122 -13.11 -21.38 -7.85
CA HIS A 122 -12.22 -21.40 -6.70
C HIS A 122 -10.86 -20.91 -7.19
N HIS A 123 -10.60 -19.61 -7.03
CA HIS A 123 -9.25 -19.11 -6.97
C HIS A 123 -8.74 -19.77 -5.71
N SER A 124 -8.22 -21.00 -5.88
CA SER A 124 -7.14 -21.51 -5.07
C SER A 124 -6.24 -20.29 -4.90
N VAL A 125 -6.23 -19.75 -3.68
CA VAL A 125 -5.30 -18.71 -3.27
C VAL A 125 -3.99 -19.16 -3.89
N SER A 126 -3.56 -18.48 -4.96
CA SER A 126 -2.38 -18.86 -5.73
C SER A 126 -1.28 -18.89 -4.69
N GLU A 127 -0.89 -20.09 -4.27
CA GLU A 127 0.13 -20.28 -3.27
C GLU A 127 1.33 -19.52 -3.80
N ARG A 128 1.63 -18.36 -3.19
CA ARG A 128 2.92 -17.70 -3.40
C ARG A 128 3.93 -18.83 -3.32
N PRO A 129 4.85 -18.98 -4.30
CA PRO A 129 5.70 -20.16 -4.40
C PRO A 129 6.21 -20.44 -3.00
N ARG A 130 5.78 -21.58 -2.42
CA ARG A 130 6.02 -21.85 -1.00
C ARG A 130 7.50 -21.64 -0.82
N PRO A 131 7.92 -20.67 0.00
CA PRO A 131 9.33 -20.39 0.11
C PRO A 131 9.98 -21.69 0.51
N ARG A 132 11.08 -22.03 -0.17
CA ARG A 132 11.82 -23.27 0.10
C ARG A 132 11.99 -23.31 1.62
N SER A 133 11.69 -24.44 2.25
CA SER A 133 11.53 -24.56 3.71
C SER A 133 12.68 -23.97 4.55
N SER A 134 13.84 -23.68 3.95
CA SER A 134 14.99 -22.99 4.54
C SER A 134 14.93 -21.45 4.56
N ASP A 135 13.92 -20.82 3.96
CA ASP A 135 13.88 -19.36 3.75
C ASP A 135 13.22 -18.59 4.91
N TYR A 136 12.38 -19.28 5.70
CA TYR A 136 11.60 -18.74 6.81
C TYR A 136 11.54 -19.76 7.94
N LEU A 137 11.26 -19.27 9.14
CA LEU A 137 11.13 -20.07 10.34
C LEU A 137 9.67 -20.54 10.48
N ALA A 138 9.45 -21.85 10.59
CA ALA A 138 8.11 -22.41 10.79
C ALA A 138 7.55 -22.02 12.18
N PRO A 139 6.22 -21.92 12.35
CA PRO A 139 5.62 -21.76 13.68
C PRO A 139 5.82 -23.03 14.53
N LEU A 140 5.77 -22.89 15.86
CA LEU A 140 5.88 -24.00 16.80
C LEU A 140 4.52 -24.65 17.04
N THR A 141 4.55 -25.97 17.23
CA THR A 141 3.40 -26.77 17.70
C THR A 141 3.46 -26.98 19.21
N GLU A 142 2.32 -27.33 19.82
CA GLU A 142 2.25 -27.65 21.26
C GLU A 142 3.15 -28.82 21.65
N GLU A 143 3.23 -29.84 20.78
CA GLU A 143 4.05 -31.03 21.00
C GLU A 143 5.54 -30.69 21.05
N GLU A 144 6.01 -29.87 20.11
CA GLU A 144 7.40 -29.39 20.09
C GLU A 144 7.71 -28.56 21.34
N LEU A 145 6.79 -27.69 21.77
CA LEU A 145 6.99 -26.86 22.95
C LEU A 145 6.99 -27.69 24.25
N ALA A 146 6.19 -28.76 24.30
CA ALA A 146 6.15 -29.69 25.42
C ALA A 146 7.48 -30.46 25.57
N GLY A 147 8.11 -30.81 24.45
CA GLY A 147 9.42 -31.46 24.41
C GLY A 147 10.60 -30.58 24.84
N VAL A 148 10.44 -29.25 24.84
CA VAL A 148 11.50 -28.32 25.25
C VAL A 148 11.63 -28.27 26.78
N PRO A 149 12.86 -28.31 27.33
CA PRO A 149 13.10 -28.17 28.77
C PRO A 149 12.49 -26.90 29.36
N LYS A 150 11.95 -26.99 30.58
CA LYS A 150 11.28 -25.88 31.28
C LYS A 150 12.12 -24.60 31.37
N HIS A 151 13.44 -24.73 31.51
CA HIS A 151 14.36 -23.59 31.58
C HIS A 151 14.54 -22.89 30.21
N ALA A 152 14.39 -23.61 29.10
CA ALA A 152 14.53 -23.08 27.74
C ALA A 152 13.21 -22.53 27.19
N ARG A 153 12.08 -23.03 27.67
CA ARG A 153 10.73 -22.52 27.35
C ARG A 153 10.55 -21.06 27.79
N GLY A 154 11.28 -20.64 28.82
CA GLY A 154 11.16 -19.31 29.38
C GLY A 154 9.78 -19.08 30.02
N ARG A 155 9.30 -17.84 29.95
CA ARG A 155 7.98 -17.43 30.49
C ARG A 155 6.92 -17.25 29.40
N LEU A 156 7.27 -17.51 28.15
CA LEU A 156 6.44 -17.17 27.00
C LEU A 156 5.46 -18.31 26.66
N SER A 157 4.21 -17.95 26.36
CA SER A 157 3.19 -18.88 25.87
C SER A 157 3.49 -19.35 24.44
N LEU A 158 2.81 -20.39 23.96
CA LEU A 158 2.97 -20.84 22.57
C LEU A 158 2.63 -19.70 21.59
N GLU A 159 1.54 -18.98 21.86
CA GLU A 159 1.09 -17.86 21.04
C GLU A 159 2.13 -16.74 20.98
N GLU A 160 2.71 -16.37 22.13
CA GLU A 160 3.78 -15.38 22.19
C GLU A 160 5.02 -15.83 21.43
N ASN A 161 5.40 -17.10 21.53
CA ASN A 161 6.52 -17.64 20.76
C ASN A 161 6.23 -17.62 19.26
N ASN A 162 5.02 -17.96 18.83
CA ASN A 162 4.63 -17.92 17.42
C ASN A 162 4.58 -16.47 16.90
N ALA A 163 4.13 -15.51 17.70
CA ALA A 163 4.21 -14.10 17.35
C ALA A 163 5.68 -13.62 17.17
N LEU A 164 6.61 -14.12 18.00
CA LEU A 164 8.04 -13.85 17.82
C LEU A 164 8.61 -14.51 16.56
N VAL A 165 8.13 -15.71 16.19
CA VAL A 165 8.47 -16.35 14.91
C VAL A 165 8.06 -15.47 13.73
N ASP A 166 6.84 -14.93 13.77
CA ASP A 166 6.34 -14.06 12.71
C ASP A 166 7.14 -12.76 12.62
N ALA A 167 7.45 -12.13 13.76
CA ALA A 167 8.31 -10.95 13.81
C ALA A 167 9.72 -11.23 13.27
N PHE A 168 10.29 -12.40 13.58
CA PHE A 168 11.58 -12.84 13.05
C PHE A 168 11.52 -12.99 11.52
N ASN A 169 10.47 -13.63 11.01
CA ASN A 169 10.24 -13.82 9.58
C ASN A 169 10.05 -12.49 8.84
N GLU A 170 9.36 -11.54 9.45
CA GLU A 170 9.19 -10.19 8.92
C GLU A 170 10.53 -9.44 8.84
N ALA A 171 11.31 -9.46 9.92
CA ALA A 171 12.64 -8.85 9.96
C ALA A 171 13.57 -9.45 8.90
N LEU A 172 13.52 -10.76 8.72
CA LEU A 172 14.29 -11.50 7.72
C LEU A 172 13.86 -11.13 6.31
N SER A 173 12.55 -11.13 6.05
CA SER A 173 11.98 -10.67 4.77
C SER A 173 12.42 -9.24 4.45
N TYR A 174 12.34 -8.33 5.42
CA TYR A 174 12.75 -6.93 5.27
C TYR A 174 14.22 -6.80 4.89
N LYS A 175 15.12 -7.46 5.64
CA LYS A 175 16.57 -7.42 5.39
C LYS A 175 16.92 -7.93 4.00
N TYR A 176 16.43 -9.11 3.62
CA TYR A 176 16.77 -9.72 2.33
C TYR A 176 16.07 -9.03 1.16
N ARG A 177 14.90 -8.43 1.37
CA ARG A 177 14.26 -7.54 0.39
C ARG A 177 15.13 -6.32 0.11
N LEU A 178 15.70 -5.69 1.15
CA LEU A 178 16.61 -4.55 0.97
C LEU A 178 17.91 -4.94 0.26
N LEU A 179 18.46 -6.12 0.57
CA LEU A 179 19.67 -6.63 -0.09
C LEU A 179 19.46 -6.93 -1.59
N ALA A 180 18.25 -7.37 -1.96
CA ALA A 180 17.88 -7.68 -3.34
C ALA A 180 17.54 -6.44 -4.18
N MET A 181 17.14 -5.32 -3.56
CA MET A 181 16.78 -4.10 -4.28
C MET A 181 17.99 -3.50 -5.03
N PRO A 182 17.81 -3.04 -6.28
CA PRO A 182 18.85 -2.34 -7.01
C PRO A 182 19.13 -0.97 -6.37
N LYS A 183 20.38 -0.50 -6.47
CA LYS A 183 20.83 0.78 -5.89
C LYS A 183 19.99 1.98 -6.34
N SER A 184 19.42 1.93 -7.55
CA SER A 184 18.57 2.98 -8.12
C SER A 184 17.25 3.19 -7.36
N GLN A 185 16.75 2.17 -6.65
CA GLN A 185 15.49 2.23 -5.91
C GLN A 185 15.67 2.56 -4.42
N LEU A 186 16.90 2.49 -3.91
CA LEU A 186 17.20 2.69 -2.49
C LEU A 186 17.46 4.16 -2.17
N ARG A 187 16.84 4.69 -1.11
CA ARG A 187 17.15 6.02 -0.55
C ARG A 187 18.52 6.02 0.14
N ARG A 188 19.17 7.19 0.26
CA ARG A 188 20.51 7.33 0.86
C ARG A 188 20.65 6.70 2.26
N ALA A 189 19.64 6.83 3.11
CA ALA A 189 19.64 6.20 4.44
C ALA A 189 19.63 4.65 4.37
N LEU A 190 18.97 4.07 3.36
CA LEU A 190 18.95 2.62 3.15
C LEU A 190 20.27 2.10 2.58
N TRP A 191 21.04 2.95 1.89
CA TRP A 191 22.36 2.56 1.36
C TRP A 191 23.32 2.21 2.49
N THR A 192 23.36 3.03 3.53
CA THR A 192 24.21 2.77 4.71
C THR A 192 23.80 1.47 5.39
N LYS A 193 22.49 1.19 5.51
CA LYS A 193 21.99 -0.08 6.06
C LYS A 193 22.37 -1.28 5.20
N VAL A 194 22.17 -1.21 3.89
CA VAL A 194 22.52 -2.29 2.95
C VAL A 194 24.03 -2.55 2.94
N ALA A 195 24.86 -1.50 3.00
CA ALA A 195 26.30 -1.63 3.14
C ALA A 195 26.67 -2.33 4.46
N ALA A 196 26.07 -1.92 5.57
CA ALA A 196 26.27 -2.58 6.86
C ALA A 196 25.86 -4.07 6.82
N TYR A 197 24.72 -4.42 6.22
CA TYR A 197 24.30 -5.81 6.07
C TYR A 197 25.30 -6.67 5.28
N ARG A 198 25.88 -6.13 4.21
CA ARG A 198 26.93 -6.83 3.45
C ARG A 198 28.22 -6.99 4.26
N HIS A 199 28.59 -6.00 5.08
CA HIS A 199 29.74 -6.12 5.99
C HIS A 199 29.52 -7.11 7.14
N GLN A 200 28.27 -7.39 7.50
CA GLN A 200 27.97 -8.38 8.53
C GLN A 200 28.17 -9.82 8.03
N GLU A 201 28.16 -10.08 6.72
CA GLU A 201 28.33 -11.44 6.18
C GLU A 201 29.72 -12.01 6.50
N THR A 202 29.76 -13.26 6.98
CA THR A 202 31.00 -14.04 7.15
C THR A 202 31.01 -15.25 6.23
N SER A 203 32.16 -15.92 6.12
CA SER A 203 32.28 -17.18 5.37
C SER A 203 31.29 -18.25 5.86
N GLU A 204 31.01 -18.32 7.17
CA GLU A 204 30.09 -19.29 7.77
C GLU A 204 28.62 -18.97 7.50
N THR A 205 28.26 -17.69 7.34
CA THR A 205 26.89 -17.27 7.01
C THR A 205 26.68 -17.09 5.51
N LYS A 206 27.69 -17.38 4.69
CA LYS A 206 27.60 -17.30 3.25
C LYS A 206 26.55 -18.31 2.77
N HIS A 207 25.60 -17.84 1.95
CA HIS A 207 24.45 -18.61 1.46
C HIS A 207 23.37 -18.97 2.50
N ARG A 208 23.45 -18.48 3.73
CA ARG A 208 22.41 -18.65 4.75
C ARG A 208 21.70 -17.34 5.03
N ARG A 209 20.40 -17.42 5.33
CA ARG A 209 19.66 -16.26 5.82
C ARG A 209 19.90 -16.09 7.31
N PHE A 210 20.28 -14.90 7.74
CA PHE A 210 20.55 -14.61 9.15
C PHE A 210 20.15 -13.20 9.55
N LEU A 211 19.84 -13.06 10.84
CA LEU A 211 19.60 -11.78 11.51
C LEU A 211 20.62 -11.56 12.61
N THR A 212 20.96 -10.31 12.90
CA THR A 212 21.76 -9.94 14.08
C THR A 212 20.85 -9.55 15.24
N GLU A 213 21.42 -9.42 16.44
CA GLU A 213 20.72 -8.88 17.62
C GLU A 213 20.14 -7.48 17.33
N ASP A 214 20.92 -6.63 16.65
CA ASP A 214 20.48 -5.27 16.27
C ASP A 214 19.31 -5.29 15.28
N ASP A 215 19.28 -6.26 14.35
CA ASP A 215 18.17 -6.40 13.39
C ASP A 215 16.85 -6.74 14.10
N LEU A 216 16.91 -7.63 15.11
CA LEU A 216 15.75 -8.05 15.91
C LEU A 216 15.30 -6.94 16.87
N ALA A 217 16.25 -6.21 17.46
CA ALA A 217 15.90 -5.04 18.26
C ALA A 217 15.24 -3.94 17.41
N ALA A 218 15.65 -3.80 16.14
CA ALA A 218 15.13 -2.79 15.22
C ALA A 218 13.80 -3.17 14.55
N SER A 219 13.47 -4.47 14.43
CA SER A 219 12.21 -4.91 13.80
C SER A 219 10.98 -4.50 14.60
N GLY A 220 11.14 -4.28 15.91
CA GLY A 220 9.98 -4.23 16.81
C GLY A 220 9.28 -5.58 16.85
N GLY A 221 8.24 -5.69 17.68
CA GLY A 221 7.49 -6.94 17.85
C GLY A 221 8.18 -7.93 18.79
N GLY A 222 7.88 -7.83 20.09
CA GLY A 222 8.28 -8.77 21.13
C GLY A 222 9.79 -8.84 21.48
N PHE A 223 10.69 -8.48 20.57
CA PHE A 223 12.14 -8.43 20.76
C PHE A 223 12.64 -7.14 21.45
N ALA A 224 11.82 -6.55 22.32
CA ALA A 224 12.11 -5.28 22.98
C ALA A 224 13.32 -5.33 23.93
N SER A 225 13.71 -6.53 24.38
CA SER A 225 14.84 -6.73 25.29
C SER A 225 15.80 -7.79 24.79
N ARG A 226 17.09 -7.62 25.10
CA ARG A 226 18.13 -8.61 24.85
C ARG A 226 17.79 -9.98 25.46
N SER A 227 17.18 -10.01 26.63
CA SER A 227 16.76 -11.25 27.28
C SER A 227 15.70 -12.00 26.46
N ALA A 228 14.72 -11.28 25.88
CA ALA A 228 13.73 -11.90 24.99
C ALA A 228 14.38 -12.54 23.77
N ILE A 229 15.33 -11.84 23.13
CA ILE A 229 16.09 -12.36 21.98
C ILE A 229 16.86 -13.63 22.36
N VAL A 230 17.55 -13.63 23.51
CA VAL A 230 18.33 -14.78 23.98
C VAL A 230 17.43 -15.97 24.33
N CYS A 231 16.30 -15.75 25.02
CA CYS A 231 15.34 -16.80 25.34
C CYS A 231 14.74 -17.42 24.07
N PHE A 232 14.32 -16.58 23.11
CA PHE A 232 13.80 -17.04 21.82
C PHE A 232 14.85 -17.84 21.05
N ALA A 233 16.08 -17.34 20.96
CA ALA A 233 17.16 -18.05 20.27
C ALA A 233 17.49 -19.40 20.93
N LEU A 234 17.44 -19.47 22.26
CA LEU A 234 17.65 -20.72 23.00
C LEU A 234 16.55 -21.74 22.67
N LEU A 235 15.28 -21.32 22.70
CA LEU A 235 14.14 -22.15 22.32
C LEU A 235 14.29 -22.68 20.89
N MET A 236 14.53 -21.77 19.93
CA MET A 236 14.65 -22.15 18.51
C MET A 236 15.87 -23.02 18.22
N ARG A 237 16.92 -22.91 19.04
CA ARG A 237 18.08 -23.80 18.98
C ARG A 237 17.73 -25.21 19.48
N HIS A 238 16.93 -25.35 20.53
CA HIS A 238 16.43 -26.65 20.97
C HIS A 238 15.56 -27.32 19.92
N CYS A 239 14.74 -26.54 19.22
CA CYS A 239 13.93 -27.02 18.09
C CYS A 239 14.75 -27.26 16.80
N GLY A 240 16.05 -26.95 16.79
CA GLY A 240 16.93 -27.18 15.64
C GLY A 240 16.66 -26.27 14.43
N ARG A 241 16.00 -25.12 14.62
CA ARG A 241 15.61 -24.21 13.53
C ARG A 241 16.63 -23.08 13.29
N ILE A 242 17.31 -22.66 14.35
CA ILE A 242 18.30 -21.57 14.31
C ILE A 242 19.65 -22.07 14.82
N ARG A 243 20.72 -21.62 14.17
CA ARG A 243 22.10 -21.71 14.64
C ARG A 243 22.64 -20.35 15.02
N GLU A 244 23.22 -20.26 16.20
CA GLU A 244 23.98 -19.09 16.63
C GLU A 244 25.40 -19.16 16.04
N VAL A 245 25.78 -18.12 15.29
CA VAL A 245 27.13 -17.94 14.73
C VAL A 245 27.74 -16.70 15.38
N ARG A 246 28.79 -16.91 16.18
CA ARG A 246 29.53 -15.84 16.84
C ARG A 246 30.68 -15.41 15.95
N GLY A 247 30.68 -14.15 15.54
CA GLY A 247 31.79 -13.57 14.79
C GLY A 247 32.77 -12.82 15.67
N PRO A 248 33.77 -12.16 15.07
CA PRO A 248 34.65 -11.25 15.79
C PRO A 248 33.85 -10.11 16.44
N GLY A 249 34.19 -9.77 17.69
CA GLY A 249 33.51 -8.74 18.48
C GLY A 249 32.31 -9.24 19.27
N ARG A 250 31.38 -8.33 19.60
CA ARG A 250 30.14 -8.64 20.35
C ARG A 250 28.94 -9.01 19.46
N MET A 251 29.16 -9.23 18.16
CA MET A 251 28.08 -9.45 17.21
C MET A 251 27.70 -10.93 17.10
N VAL A 252 26.45 -11.22 17.43
CA VAL A 252 25.83 -12.56 17.31
C VAL A 252 24.93 -12.58 16.08
N ARG A 253 25.04 -13.66 15.29
CA ARG A 253 24.20 -13.91 14.11
C ARG A 253 23.33 -15.13 14.36
N TYR A 254 22.04 -15.00 14.12
CA TYR A 254 21.07 -16.08 14.20
C TYR A 254 20.75 -16.52 12.77
N ALA A 255 21.38 -17.61 12.34
CA ALA A 255 21.24 -18.16 10.98
C ALA A 255 20.20 -19.27 10.95
N LEU A 256 19.36 -19.30 9.91
CA LEU A 256 18.48 -20.43 9.64
C LEU A 256 19.29 -21.67 9.22
N ILE A 257 18.86 -22.85 9.68
CA ILE A 257 19.52 -24.13 9.41
C ILE A 257 18.97 -24.76 8.14
#